data_AF-A0A409YEC0-F1
#
_entry.id   AF-A0A409YEC0-F1
#
_cell.length_a   1.000
_cell.length_b   1.000
_cell.length_c   1.000
_cell.angle_alpha   90.00
_cell.angle_beta   90.00
_cell.angle_gamma   90.00
#
_symmetry.space_group_name_H-M   'P 1'
#
loop_
_entity.id
_entity.type
_entity.pdbx_description
1 polymer ?
#
loop_
_entity_poly.entity_id
_entity_poly.type
_entity_poly.pdbx_seq_one_letter_code
_entity_poly.pdbx_strand_id
1 'polypeptide(L)'
;MIKCRCIVNGCSRYPGGEKKIPVIDAQAHRRAEKERQAEVERMVEEREIAAQRAIEAQDNNMAAAQRDLEAQDADLAGCIASLTLADLTTGPRTTPSSPQLEFVDQFASLTISDRNSTNPSLPSIPDDLIIHRVEKVFSSLSELHSSLDSVSAACLAYELHPDMPTSLDSVFPLSKSLEDVRTIEAAVCKINTTSPEIKERKKALLEKAARIQANLLEQRKCWNAKASSLPAENHPSEPSALGESFQFLTEHHFNSVLPNADPLVQLGLFMMASLRVVFHNSRDSCRWLLQMLSFFVFTALGRHPSSTIKPEDKLIKTFPRDPDTVLHNFNLESKTVIYAVCPNSKCHKLYSPVLRHGDPRVPQYPRFCTHNPFPNDPDSTVCGQVLTEIKTVDGVSITVPIKRFVYFDFCDWLAGLLARPGYEDYMDRAWVHTATDGVMSDIFDGKFLREFKGPDGKAHFSVGGDSSRYVLSLCVDNFNPQTNKQAGKKASIGLISGTLLNLPPHL
;
A
#
# COMPACT_ATOMS: atom_id res chain seq x y z
N MET A 1 -34.91 -51.31 15.73
CA MET A 1 -34.78 -49.97 16.37
C MET A 1 -33.46 -49.38 15.94
N ILE A 2 -33.45 -48.18 15.35
CA ILE A 2 -32.21 -47.49 14.94
C ILE A 2 -32.29 -46.08 15.52
N LYS A 3 -31.27 -45.66 16.28
CA LYS A 3 -31.11 -44.28 16.76
C LYS A 3 -30.35 -43.49 15.70
N CYS A 4 -30.94 -42.43 15.16
CA CYS A 4 -30.22 -41.41 14.38
C CYS A 4 -30.13 -40.12 15.20
N ARG A 5 -28.94 -39.52 15.23
CA ARG A 5 -28.67 -38.21 15.82
C ARG A 5 -28.48 -37.24 14.65
N CYS A 6 -29.33 -36.22 14.54
CA CYS A 6 -29.21 -35.22 13.48
C CYS A 6 -28.09 -34.24 13.85
N ILE A 7 -27.09 -34.08 12.97
CA ILE A 7 -25.95 -33.16 13.16
C ILE A 7 -26.04 -32.07 12.10
N VAL A 8 -27.09 -31.25 12.14
CA VAL A 8 -27.10 -29.97 11.42
C VAL A 8 -27.78 -28.94 12.31
N ASN A 9 -27.04 -27.89 12.66
CA ASN A 9 -27.52 -26.76 13.43
C ASN A 9 -28.58 -26.00 12.63
N GLY A 10 -29.85 -26.14 13.00
CA GLY A 10 -30.93 -25.38 12.35
C GLY A 10 -32.38 -25.83 12.56
N CYS A 11 -32.69 -26.80 13.42
CA CYS A 11 -34.09 -27.19 13.66
C CYS A 11 -34.65 -26.50 14.92
N SER A 12 -35.24 -25.30 14.76
CA SER A 12 -35.74 -24.46 15.86
C SER A 12 -37.11 -24.84 16.43
N ARG A 13 -37.65 -26.04 16.16
CA ARG A 13 -39.05 -26.36 16.53
C ARG A 13 -39.29 -27.30 17.70
N TYR A 14 -38.30 -28.01 18.24
CA TYR A 14 -38.54 -28.88 19.41
C TYR A 14 -37.28 -29.08 20.28
N PRO A 15 -37.17 -28.43 21.45
CA PRO A 15 -36.14 -28.77 22.43
C PRO A 15 -36.62 -29.96 23.27
N GLY A 16 -36.12 -31.16 22.97
CA GLY A 16 -36.17 -32.30 23.90
C GLY A 16 -37.39 -33.24 23.84
N GLY A 17 -37.75 -33.77 22.66
CA GLY A 17 -38.78 -34.82 22.55
C GLY A 17 -38.37 -35.99 21.67
N GLU A 18 -38.23 -37.19 22.24
CA GLU A 18 -38.05 -38.44 21.50
C GLU A 18 -39.32 -38.79 20.70
N LYS A 19 -39.19 -39.05 19.39
CA LYS A 19 -40.29 -39.57 18.57
C LYS A 19 -40.01 -41.01 18.12
N LYS A 20 -40.98 -41.90 18.35
CA LYS A 20 -41.02 -43.26 17.78
C LYS A 20 -41.65 -43.18 16.39
N ILE A 21 -40.90 -43.51 15.34
CA ILE A 21 -41.41 -43.59 13.97
C ILE A 21 -41.37 -45.06 13.52
N PRO A 22 -42.46 -45.61 12.93
CA PRO A 22 -42.50 -47.00 12.47
C PRO A 22 -41.52 -47.25 11.31
N VAL A 23 -40.96 -48.46 11.26
CA VAL A 23 -39.83 -48.89 10.42
C VAL A 23 -40.03 -48.70 8.91
N ILE A 24 -41.28 -48.59 8.45
CA ILE A 24 -41.65 -48.41 7.04
C ILE A 24 -41.28 -47.00 6.54
N ASP A 25 -41.29 -46.00 7.41
CA ASP A 25 -41.00 -44.59 7.06
C ASP A 25 -39.49 -44.28 6.99
N ALA A 26 -38.67 -45.05 7.73
CA ALA A 26 -37.22 -44.88 7.78
C ALA A 26 -36.50 -45.37 6.50
N GLN A 27 -37.14 -46.23 5.70
CA GLN A 27 -36.60 -46.62 4.38
C GLN A 27 -36.95 -45.58 3.30
N ALA A 28 -38.13 -44.99 3.36
CA ALA A 28 -38.52 -43.89 2.48
C ALA A 28 -37.63 -42.65 2.72
N HIS A 29 -37.39 -42.28 3.98
CA HIS A 29 -36.49 -41.17 4.31
C HIS A 29 -35.06 -41.38 3.81
N ARG A 30 -34.50 -42.59 3.95
CA ARG A 30 -33.15 -42.90 3.45
C ARG A 30 -33.04 -42.91 1.94
N ARG A 31 -34.12 -43.23 1.21
CA ARG A 31 -34.16 -43.10 -0.25
C ARG A 31 -34.20 -41.64 -0.68
N ALA A 32 -35.06 -40.84 -0.06
CA ALA A 32 -35.14 -39.40 -0.32
C ALA A 32 -33.82 -38.66 0.00
N GLU A 33 -33.12 -39.08 1.06
CA GLU A 33 -31.84 -38.50 1.46
C GLU A 33 -30.71 -38.90 0.49
N LYS A 34 -30.71 -40.15 -0.01
CA LYS A 34 -29.80 -40.56 -1.09
C LYS A 34 -30.06 -39.83 -2.41
N GLU A 35 -31.32 -39.59 -2.75
CA GLU A 35 -31.68 -38.82 -3.95
C GLU A 35 -31.22 -37.36 -3.84
N ARG A 36 -31.39 -36.72 -2.67
CA ARG A 36 -30.86 -35.38 -2.41
C ARG A 36 -29.33 -35.33 -2.43
N GLN A 37 -28.67 -36.35 -1.87
CA GLN A 37 -27.20 -36.43 -1.91
C GLN A 37 -26.69 -36.54 -3.35
N ALA A 38 -27.32 -37.39 -4.18
CA ALA A 38 -26.98 -37.54 -5.59
C ALA A 38 -27.30 -36.29 -6.43
N GLU A 39 -28.31 -35.52 -6.06
CA GLU A 39 -28.61 -34.22 -6.68
C GLU A 39 -27.55 -33.16 -6.33
N VAL A 40 -27.12 -33.11 -5.06
CA VAL A 40 -26.03 -32.22 -4.63
C VAL A 40 -24.71 -32.59 -5.31
N GLU A 41 -24.36 -33.87 -5.42
CA GLU A 41 -23.15 -34.33 -6.11
C GLU A 41 -23.16 -33.93 -7.59
N ARG A 42 -24.29 -34.09 -8.30
CA ARG A 42 -24.42 -33.61 -9.69
C ARG A 42 -24.28 -32.10 -9.81
N MET A 43 -24.84 -31.33 -8.88
CA MET A 43 -24.69 -29.87 -8.88
C MET A 43 -23.24 -29.42 -8.61
N VAL A 44 -22.48 -30.16 -7.79
CA VAL A 44 -21.06 -29.89 -7.55
C VAL A 44 -20.24 -30.20 -8.80
N GLU A 45 -20.48 -31.34 -9.44
CA GLU A 45 -19.80 -31.74 -10.68
C GLU A 45 -20.08 -30.76 -11.83
N GLU A 46 -21.34 -30.30 -12.00
CA GLU A 46 -21.68 -29.26 -12.98
C GLU A 46 -20.96 -27.93 -12.70
N ARG A 47 -20.79 -27.55 -11.42
CA ARG A 47 -20.06 -26.33 -11.03
C ARG A 47 -18.57 -26.45 -11.29
N GLU A 48 -17.97 -27.62 -11.06
CA GLU A 48 -16.55 -27.87 -11.35
C GLU A 48 -16.29 -27.83 -12.86
N ILE A 49 -17.15 -28.44 -13.67
CA ILE A 49 -17.06 -28.37 -15.14
C ILE A 49 -17.22 -26.92 -15.64
N ALA A 50 -18.13 -26.15 -15.05
CA ALA A 50 -18.31 -24.74 -15.40
C ALA A 50 -17.09 -23.87 -15.01
N ALA A 51 -16.48 -24.14 -13.85
CA ALA A 51 -15.26 -23.47 -13.41
C ALA A 51 -14.07 -23.79 -14.33
N GLN A 52 -13.91 -25.05 -14.73
CA GLN A 52 -12.85 -25.48 -15.63
C GLN A 52 -12.97 -24.79 -17.00
N ARG A 53 -14.18 -24.68 -17.55
CA ARG A 53 -14.44 -23.95 -18.81
C ARG A 53 -14.17 -22.45 -18.69
N ALA A 54 -14.41 -21.85 -17.52
CA ALA A 54 -14.10 -20.44 -17.29
C ALA A 54 -12.59 -20.17 -17.26
N ILE A 55 -11.82 -21.09 -16.67
CA ILE A 55 -10.34 -21.04 -16.67
C ILE A 55 -9.81 -21.16 -18.10
N GLU A 56 -10.28 -22.15 -18.87
CA GLU A 56 -9.88 -22.33 -20.27
C GLU A 56 -10.24 -21.11 -21.15
N ALA A 57 -11.38 -20.47 -20.91
CA ALA A 57 -11.75 -19.24 -21.61
C ALA A 57 -10.82 -18.06 -21.24
N GLN A 58 -10.41 -17.97 -19.98
CA GLN A 58 -9.48 -16.95 -19.50
C GLN A 58 -8.07 -17.15 -20.08
N ASP A 59 -7.58 -18.38 -20.15
CA ASP A 59 -6.29 -18.71 -20.76
C ASP A 59 -6.27 -18.42 -22.27
N ASN A 60 -7.35 -18.74 -22.98
CA ASN A 60 -7.48 -18.41 -24.40
C ASN A 60 -7.50 -16.89 -24.65
N ASN A 61 -8.16 -16.11 -23.79
CA ASN A 61 -8.16 -14.65 -23.88
C ASN A 61 -6.77 -14.06 -23.57
N MET A 62 -6.06 -14.62 -22.60
CA MET A 62 -4.70 -14.21 -22.25
C MET A 62 -3.72 -14.51 -23.39
N ALA A 63 -3.83 -15.68 -24.02
CA ALA A 63 -3.04 -16.07 -25.19
C ALA A 63 -3.38 -15.23 -26.45
N ALA A 64 -4.62 -14.72 -26.57
CA ALA A 64 -4.97 -13.76 -27.60
C ALA A 64 -4.33 -12.38 -27.33
N ALA A 65 -4.45 -11.88 -26.10
CA ALA A 65 -3.84 -10.61 -25.69
C ALA A 65 -2.31 -10.61 -25.83
N GLN A 66 -1.66 -11.74 -25.52
CA GLN A 66 -0.22 -11.91 -25.69
C GLN A 66 0.19 -11.82 -27.17
N ARG A 67 -0.58 -12.44 -28.08
CA ARG A 67 -0.33 -12.35 -29.53
C ARG A 67 -0.53 -10.93 -30.07
N ASP A 68 -1.52 -10.21 -29.56
CA ASP A 68 -1.75 -8.81 -29.93
C ASP A 68 -0.60 -7.91 -29.44
N LEU A 69 -0.05 -8.19 -28.25
CA LEU A 69 1.10 -7.47 -27.71
C LEU A 69 2.38 -7.74 -28.51
N GLU A 70 2.62 -9.01 -28.88
CA GLU A 70 3.76 -9.40 -29.73
C GLU A 70 3.67 -8.78 -31.14
N ALA A 71 2.46 -8.66 -31.69
CA ALA A 71 2.23 -7.97 -32.95
C ALA A 71 2.52 -6.46 -32.86
N GLN A 72 2.14 -5.81 -31.75
CA GLN A 72 2.44 -4.40 -31.50
C GLN A 72 3.94 -4.15 -31.30
N ASP A 73 4.66 -5.07 -30.66
CA ASP A 73 6.11 -4.95 -30.43
C ASP A 73 6.89 -5.13 -31.75
N ALA A 74 6.42 -6.00 -32.65
CA ALA A 74 6.98 -6.13 -34.00
C ALA A 74 6.79 -4.84 -34.84
N ASP A 75 5.65 -4.17 -34.71
CA ASP A 75 5.35 -2.91 -35.41
C ASP A 75 6.17 -1.74 -34.85
N LEU A 76 6.35 -1.71 -33.52
CA LEU A 76 7.21 -0.74 -32.83
C LEU A 76 8.69 -0.94 -33.20
N ALA A 77 9.16 -2.18 -33.28
CA ALA A 77 10.51 -2.50 -33.73
C ALA A 77 10.74 -2.04 -35.19
N GLY A 78 9.74 -2.19 -36.06
CA GLY A 78 9.77 -1.64 -37.44
C GLY A 78 9.83 -0.11 -37.49
N CYS A 79 9.08 0.57 -36.60
CA CYS A 79 9.12 2.02 -36.44
C CYS A 79 10.48 2.52 -35.90
N ILE A 80 11.09 1.79 -34.96
CA ILE A 80 12.40 2.15 -34.40
C ILE A 80 13.51 1.92 -35.45
N ALA A 81 13.45 0.82 -36.20
CA ALA A 81 14.41 0.54 -37.27
C ALA A 81 14.37 1.62 -38.37
N SER A 82 13.19 2.11 -38.72
CA SER A 82 13.03 3.21 -39.70
C SER A 82 13.50 4.57 -39.17
N LEU A 83 13.42 4.83 -37.85
CA LEU A 83 13.99 6.03 -37.22
C LEU A 83 15.53 5.99 -37.16
N THR A 84 16.14 4.82 -36.92
CA THR A 84 17.60 4.68 -36.83
C THR A 84 18.35 4.77 -38.16
N LEU A 85 17.66 4.59 -39.30
CA LEU A 85 18.26 4.75 -40.63
C LEU A 85 18.38 6.21 -41.09
N ALA A 86 17.72 7.15 -40.41
CA ALA A 86 17.78 8.58 -40.74
C ALA A 86 19.01 9.31 -40.16
N ASP A 87 19.70 8.74 -39.15
CA ASP A 87 20.76 9.41 -38.40
C ASP A 87 22.20 9.19 -38.94
N LEU A 88 22.36 8.53 -40.08
CA LEU A 88 23.67 8.30 -40.72
C LEU A 88 23.79 8.95 -42.10
N THR A 89 23.45 10.23 -42.26
CA THR A 89 24.02 11.03 -43.36
C THR A 89 24.33 12.46 -42.93
N THR A 90 25.58 12.86 -43.19
CA THR A 90 26.18 14.18 -42.96
C THR A 90 25.43 15.30 -43.69
N GLY A 91 25.25 16.45 -43.02
CA GLY A 91 24.52 17.62 -43.54
C GLY A 91 25.12 18.29 -44.80
N PRO A 92 24.38 19.23 -45.41
CA PRO A 92 24.76 20.64 -45.20
C PRO A 92 23.57 21.61 -45.01
N ARG A 93 23.89 22.81 -44.51
CA ARG A 93 22.99 23.95 -44.28
C ARG A 93 22.30 24.44 -45.56
N THR A 94 21.00 24.73 -45.49
CA THR A 94 20.31 25.77 -46.30
C THR A 94 19.06 26.33 -45.58
N THR A 95 18.70 27.55 -45.99
CA THR A 95 17.73 28.55 -45.51
C THR A 95 16.23 28.20 -45.66
N PRO A 96 15.27 29.00 -45.12
CA PRO A 96 13.90 28.56 -44.92
C PRO A 96 13.03 28.73 -46.16
N SER A 97 12.39 27.64 -46.57
CA SER A 97 11.23 27.66 -47.46
C SER A 97 10.42 26.37 -47.24
N SER A 98 9.21 26.51 -46.70
CA SER A 98 8.16 25.48 -46.69
C SER A 98 7.74 25.13 -48.14
N PRO A 99 7.01 24.01 -48.40
CA PRO A 99 5.66 23.79 -47.87
C PRO A 99 5.49 22.48 -47.10
N GLN A 100 4.74 22.59 -45.99
CA GLN A 100 4.08 21.52 -45.27
C GLN A 100 2.92 20.98 -46.11
N LEU A 101 2.98 19.76 -46.61
CA LEU A 101 1.82 19.02 -47.10
C LEU A 101 2.26 17.58 -47.35
N GLU A 102 2.11 16.72 -46.34
CA GLU A 102 1.96 15.25 -46.48
C GLU A 102 1.89 14.53 -45.12
N PHE A 103 2.26 15.18 -44.01
CA PHE A 103 2.23 14.56 -42.67
C PHE A 103 0.92 14.80 -41.88
N VAL A 104 -0.06 15.51 -42.45
CA VAL A 104 -1.32 15.91 -41.78
C VAL A 104 -2.48 14.95 -42.09
N ASP A 105 -2.40 14.15 -43.16
CA ASP A 105 -3.55 13.35 -43.60
C ASP A 105 -3.75 12.04 -42.83
N GLN A 106 -2.74 11.54 -42.11
CA GLN A 106 -2.88 10.29 -41.33
C GLN A 106 -3.52 10.47 -39.95
N PHE A 107 -3.63 11.69 -39.43
CA PHE A 107 -4.30 11.98 -38.14
C PHE A 107 -5.70 12.57 -38.29
N ALA A 108 -6.15 12.87 -39.51
CA ALA A 108 -7.48 13.42 -39.78
C ALA A 108 -8.63 12.40 -39.62
N SER A 109 -8.32 11.09 -39.53
CA SER A 109 -9.32 10.01 -39.47
C SER A 109 -9.83 9.67 -38.06
N LEU A 110 -9.40 10.37 -37.01
CA LEU A 110 -9.97 10.25 -35.65
C LEU A 110 -10.80 11.47 -35.27
N THR A 111 -11.63 11.96 -36.20
CA THR A 111 -12.74 12.85 -35.87
C THR A 111 -13.92 12.02 -35.37
N ILE A 112 -14.16 12.07 -34.06
CA ILE A 112 -15.43 11.65 -33.46
C ILE A 112 -16.51 12.50 -34.13
N SER A 113 -17.30 11.87 -34.98
CA SER A 113 -18.46 12.48 -35.64
C SER A 113 -19.35 13.15 -34.62
N ASP A 114 -19.49 14.47 -34.77
CA ASP A 114 -20.63 15.23 -34.29
C ASP A 114 -21.91 14.54 -34.78
N ARG A 115 -22.63 13.90 -33.85
CA ARG A 115 -24.02 13.54 -34.08
C ARG A 115 -24.86 14.80 -33.89
N ASN A 116 -25.33 15.29 -35.02
CA ASN A 116 -26.30 16.34 -35.21
C ASN A 116 -27.31 16.52 -34.07
N SER A 117 -27.45 17.78 -33.68
CA SER A 117 -28.61 18.39 -33.05
C SER A 117 -29.91 18.00 -33.75
N THR A 118 -30.72 17.19 -33.09
CA THR A 118 -32.18 17.32 -33.09
C THR A 118 -32.64 17.16 -31.65
N ASN A 119 -33.13 18.26 -31.06
CA ASN A 119 -33.81 18.28 -29.76
C ASN A 119 -35.14 17.51 -29.85
N PRO A 120 -35.38 16.51 -28.98
CA PRO A 120 -36.69 16.32 -28.38
C PRO A 120 -36.64 16.89 -26.96
N SER A 121 -37.55 17.80 -26.66
CA SER A 121 -37.80 18.36 -25.33
C SER A 121 -37.79 17.27 -24.25
N LEU A 122 -36.82 17.31 -23.34
CA LEU A 122 -36.84 16.50 -22.12
C LEU A 122 -38.04 16.91 -21.25
N PRO A 123 -38.74 15.95 -20.61
CA PRO A 123 -39.80 16.27 -19.66
C PRO A 123 -39.19 16.96 -18.43
N SER A 124 -39.82 18.05 -17.99
CA SER A 124 -39.52 18.74 -16.73
C SER A 124 -39.59 17.76 -15.56
N ILE A 125 -38.52 17.68 -14.77
CA ILE A 125 -38.47 16.91 -13.52
C ILE A 125 -39.54 17.49 -12.58
N PRO A 126 -40.42 16.67 -11.97
CA PRO A 126 -41.41 17.15 -11.00
C PRO A 126 -40.73 17.86 -9.83
N ASP A 127 -41.22 19.05 -9.47
CA ASP A 127 -40.65 19.89 -8.39
C ASP A 127 -40.48 19.14 -7.05
N ASP A 128 -41.32 18.12 -6.80
CA ASP A 128 -41.28 17.28 -5.60
C ASP A 128 -39.96 16.50 -5.42
N LEU A 129 -39.30 16.09 -6.51
CA LEU A 129 -38.01 15.37 -6.45
C LEU A 129 -36.82 16.28 -6.12
N ILE A 130 -36.92 17.57 -6.45
CA ILE A 130 -35.90 18.57 -6.12
C ILE A 130 -36.02 18.95 -4.65
N ILE A 131 -37.24 19.12 -4.14
CA ILE A 131 -37.53 19.41 -2.73
C ILE A 131 -37.00 18.27 -1.83
N HIS A 132 -37.29 17.02 -2.16
CA HIS A 132 -36.82 15.86 -1.38
C HIS A 132 -35.28 15.71 -1.39
N ARG A 133 -34.60 16.10 -2.48
CA ARG A 133 -33.12 16.11 -2.53
C ARG A 133 -32.53 17.21 -1.66
N VAL A 134 -33.14 18.39 -1.67
CA VAL A 134 -32.73 19.55 -0.86
C VAL A 134 -32.91 19.24 0.63
N GLU A 135 -34.06 18.68 1.03
CA GLU A 135 -34.33 18.27 2.41
C GLU A 135 -33.34 17.22 2.93
N LYS A 136 -33.00 16.21 2.10
CA LYS A 136 -32.01 15.19 2.46
C LYS A 136 -30.62 15.78 2.72
N VAL A 137 -30.22 16.77 1.92
CA VAL A 137 -28.94 17.48 2.11
C VAL A 137 -28.99 18.33 3.39
N PHE A 138 -30.12 18.98 3.68
CA PHE A 138 -30.31 19.72 4.92
C PHE A 138 -30.21 18.83 6.17
N SER A 139 -30.84 17.65 6.17
CA SER A 139 -30.73 16.68 7.26
C SER A 139 -29.29 16.20 7.46
N SER A 140 -28.59 15.90 6.37
CA SER A 140 -27.17 15.49 6.42
C SER A 140 -26.27 16.58 7.01
N LEU A 141 -26.50 17.85 6.65
CA LEU A 141 -25.76 18.98 7.24
C LEU A 141 -26.08 19.16 8.73
N SER A 142 -27.32 18.90 9.16
CA SER A 142 -27.72 18.96 10.56
C SER A 142 -27.05 17.88 11.40
N GLU A 143 -26.93 16.65 10.87
CA GLU A 143 -26.23 15.54 11.52
C GLU A 143 -24.73 15.83 11.68
N LEU A 144 -24.10 16.39 10.64
CA LEU A 144 -22.71 16.83 10.70
C LEU A 144 -22.50 17.98 11.70
N HIS A 145 -23.47 18.89 11.83
CA HIS A 145 -23.44 19.94 12.85
C HIS A 145 -23.48 19.37 14.27
N SER A 146 -24.39 18.43 14.53
CA SER A 146 -24.52 17.75 15.83
C SER A 146 -23.25 16.95 16.18
N SER A 147 -22.65 16.28 15.19
CA SER A 147 -21.38 15.57 15.36
C SER A 147 -20.26 16.54 15.76
N LEU A 148 -20.23 17.73 15.15
CA LEU A 148 -19.26 18.76 15.47
C LEU A 148 -19.49 19.40 16.85
N ASP A 149 -20.75 19.49 17.30
CA ASP A 149 -21.09 19.90 18.67
C ASP A 149 -20.60 18.87 19.70
N SER A 150 -20.74 17.58 19.41
CA SER A 150 -20.21 16.50 20.26
C SER A 150 -18.69 16.62 20.43
N VAL A 151 -17.95 16.87 19.34
CA VAL A 151 -16.51 17.09 19.41
C VAL A 151 -16.17 18.38 20.18
N SER A 152 -16.93 19.45 19.95
CA SER A 152 -16.75 20.69 20.71
C SER A 152 -16.97 20.49 22.21
N ALA A 153 -17.94 19.66 22.61
CA ALA A 153 -18.20 19.33 24.02
C ALA A 153 -17.04 18.52 24.63
N ALA A 154 -16.46 17.56 23.88
CA ALA A 154 -15.28 16.83 24.31
C ALA A 154 -14.07 17.74 24.53
N CYS A 155 -13.87 18.74 23.65
CA CYS A 155 -12.82 19.76 23.82
C CYS A 155 -13.02 20.59 25.09
N LEU A 156 -14.25 21.02 25.36
CA LEU A 156 -14.58 21.80 26.57
C LEU A 156 -14.40 20.97 27.85
N ALA A 157 -14.77 19.68 27.83
CA ALA A 157 -14.56 18.78 28.96
C ALA A 157 -13.07 18.63 29.29
N TYR A 158 -12.23 18.52 28.26
CA TYR A 158 -10.78 18.45 28.42
C TYR A 158 -10.15 19.76 28.91
N GLU A 159 -10.69 20.92 28.52
CA GLU A 159 -10.24 22.22 29.07
C GLU A 159 -10.55 22.36 30.56
N LEU A 160 -11.69 21.83 31.02
CA LEU A 160 -12.08 21.84 32.42
C LEU A 160 -11.28 20.83 33.25
N HIS A 161 -10.96 19.68 32.68
CA HIS A 161 -10.20 18.61 33.33
C HIS A 161 -9.08 18.10 32.40
N PRO A 162 -7.97 18.83 32.30
CA PRO A 162 -6.88 18.46 31.42
C PRO A 162 -6.12 17.27 31.99
N ASP A 163 -6.09 16.18 31.25
CA ASP A 163 -5.19 15.06 31.54
C ASP A 163 -3.73 15.51 31.43
N MET A 164 -2.84 14.81 32.11
CA MET A 164 -1.40 15.06 32.08
C MET A 164 -0.66 13.86 31.47
N PRO A 165 0.32 14.10 30.57
CA PRO A 165 1.15 13.02 30.04
C PRO A 165 1.94 12.38 31.17
N THR A 166 2.11 11.07 31.11
CA THR A 166 2.83 10.26 32.11
C THR A 166 4.25 9.92 31.67
N SER A 167 4.53 9.96 30.37
CA SER A 167 5.82 9.67 29.75
C SER A 167 6.05 10.51 28.49
N LEU A 168 7.27 10.46 27.93
CA LEU A 168 7.58 11.07 26.63
C LEU A 168 6.67 10.56 25.50
N ASP A 169 6.26 9.30 25.59
CA ASP A 169 5.53 8.56 24.55
C ASP A 169 4.00 8.57 24.77
N SER A 170 3.49 9.31 25.78
CA SER A 170 2.06 9.41 26.05
C SER A 170 1.27 9.98 24.86
N VAL A 171 0.27 9.23 24.39
CA VAL A 171 -0.63 9.64 23.30
C VAL A 171 -1.57 10.75 23.75
N PHE A 172 -1.79 11.76 22.88
CA PHE A 172 -2.71 12.86 23.16
C PHE A 172 -4.18 12.38 23.27
N PRO A 173 -4.90 12.63 24.38
CA PRO A 173 -6.22 12.05 24.65
C PRO A 173 -7.30 12.38 23.62
N LEU A 174 -7.25 13.57 23.00
CA LEU A 174 -8.22 14.01 21.98
C LEU A 174 -7.75 13.73 20.55
N SER A 175 -6.83 12.78 20.34
CA SER A 175 -6.36 12.40 18.99
C SER A 175 -7.51 11.90 18.10
N LYS A 176 -8.47 11.15 18.67
CA LYS A 176 -9.67 10.69 17.96
C LYS A 176 -10.57 11.85 17.53
N SER A 177 -10.78 12.82 18.41
CA SER A 177 -11.56 14.03 18.13
C SER A 177 -10.97 14.88 17.00
N LEU A 178 -9.63 14.90 16.89
CA LEU A 178 -8.94 15.58 15.78
C LEU A 178 -9.21 14.90 14.43
N GLU A 179 -9.26 13.57 14.42
CA GLU A 179 -9.60 12.79 13.22
C GLU A 179 -11.09 12.88 12.86
N ASP A 180 -11.97 12.92 13.87
CA ASP A 180 -13.41 13.13 13.68
C ASP A 180 -13.69 14.48 13.00
N VAL A 181 -13.01 15.57 13.42
CA VAL A 181 -13.15 16.89 12.77
C VAL A 181 -12.72 16.87 11.31
N ARG A 182 -11.60 16.20 10.99
CA ARG A 182 -11.14 16.05 9.60
C ARG A 182 -12.11 15.26 8.74
N THR A 183 -12.70 14.20 9.31
CA THR A 183 -13.72 13.38 8.65
C THR A 183 -14.98 14.20 8.36
N ILE A 184 -15.41 15.03 9.33
CA ILE A 184 -16.54 15.95 9.17
C ILE A 184 -16.24 17.01 8.09
N GLU A 185 -15.04 17.63 8.09
CA GLU A 185 -14.63 18.59 7.06
C GLU A 185 -14.67 17.96 5.66
N ALA A 186 -14.17 16.74 5.51
CA ALA A 186 -14.20 16.01 4.24
C ALA A 186 -15.64 15.71 3.79
N ALA A 187 -16.52 15.30 4.71
CA ALA A 187 -17.93 15.05 4.42
C ALA A 187 -18.66 16.32 3.97
N VAL A 188 -18.42 17.44 4.65
CA VAL A 188 -18.98 18.75 4.29
C VAL A 188 -18.47 19.21 2.90
N CYS A 189 -17.19 18.98 2.59
CA CYS A 189 -16.62 19.32 1.29
C CYS A 189 -17.26 18.56 0.12
N LYS A 190 -17.62 17.28 0.31
CA LYS A 190 -18.27 16.42 -0.69
C LYS A 190 -19.69 16.86 -1.09
N ILE A 191 -20.34 17.71 -0.29
CA ILE A 191 -21.68 18.23 -0.61
C ILE A 191 -21.56 19.31 -1.70
N ASN A 192 -22.00 18.98 -2.92
CA ASN A 192 -22.06 19.89 -4.05
C ASN A 192 -23.49 20.39 -4.26
N THR A 193 -23.70 21.71 -4.28
CA THR A 193 -25.03 22.32 -4.32
C THR A 193 -25.00 23.71 -4.95
N THR A 194 -26.06 24.02 -5.70
CA THR A 194 -26.28 25.34 -6.31
C THR A 194 -27.09 26.27 -5.39
N SER A 195 -27.74 25.73 -4.34
CA SER A 195 -28.59 26.50 -3.42
C SER A 195 -27.76 27.45 -2.54
N PRO A 196 -28.13 28.74 -2.46
CA PRO A 196 -27.40 29.73 -1.65
C PRO A 196 -27.47 29.43 -0.14
N GLU A 197 -28.61 28.94 0.36
CA GLU A 197 -28.80 28.63 1.80
C GLU A 197 -27.92 27.46 2.26
N ILE A 198 -27.77 26.43 1.41
CA ILE A 198 -26.92 25.27 1.70
C ILE A 198 -25.44 25.67 1.64
N LYS A 199 -25.05 26.58 0.73
CA LYS A 199 -23.69 27.14 0.68
C LYS A 199 -23.35 27.93 1.94
N GLU A 200 -24.28 28.72 2.45
CA GLU A 200 -24.07 29.50 3.68
C GLU A 200 -23.92 28.58 4.90
N ARG A 201 -24.77 27.55 5.05
CA ARG A 201 -24.63 26.56 6.13
C ARG A 201 -23.35 25.73 6.02
N LYS A 202 -22.95 25.36 4.81
CA LYS A 202 -21.67 24.68 4.53
C LYS A 202 -20.49 25.55 4.99
N LYS A 203 -20.51 26.84 4.65
CA LYS A 203 -19.49 27.80 5.07
C LYS A 203 -19.43 27.92 6.61
N ALA A 204 -20.56 28.09 7.27
CA ALA A 204 -20.63 28.18 8.73
C ALA A 204 -20.09 26.92 9.43
N LEU A 205 -20.38 25.73 8.89
CA LEU A 205 -19.85 24.46 9.39
C LEU A 205 -18.33 24.34 9.23
N LEU A 206 -17.79 24.72 8.07
CA LEU A 206 -16.35 24.71 7.82
C LEU A 206 -15.62 25.72 8.73
N GLU A 207 -16.18 26.90 8.95
CA GLU A 207 -15.61 27.89 9.89
C GLU A 207 -15.62 27.36 11.34
N LYS A 208 -16.69 26.67 11.75
CA LYS A 208 -16.78 26.03 13.07
C LYS A 208 -15.77 24.89 13.21
N ALA A 209 -15.62 24.05 12.19
CA ALA A 209 -14.67 22.94 12.17
C ALA A 209 -13.23 23.45 12.24
N ALA A 210 -12.87 24.47 11.46
CA ALA A 210 -11.56 25.10 11.48
C ALA A 210 -11.21 25.67 12.86
N ARG A 211 -12.19 26.28 13.56
CA ARG A 211 -11.98 26.77 14.93
C ARG A 211 -11.70 25.63 15.92
N ILE A 212 -12.45 24.54 15.85
CA ILE A 212 -12.28 23.39 16.74
C ILE A 212 -10.94 22.70 16.45
N GLN A 213 -10.58 22.54 15.17
CA GLN A 213 -9.31 21.99 14.74
C GLN A 213 -8.12 22.82 15.24
N ALA A 214 -8.21 24.16 15.16
CA ALA A 214 -7.18 25.05 15.68
C ALA A 214 -6.97 24.87 17.19
N ASN A 215 -8.06 24.78 17.97
CA ASN A 215 -7.99 24.53 19.41
C ASN A 215 -7.35 23.15 19.71
N LEU A 216 -7.79 22.09 19.04
CA LEU A 216 -7.23 20.74 19.22
C LEU A 216 -5.74 20.67 18.88
N LEU A 217 -5.28 21.38 17.85
CA LEU A 217 -3.87 21.45 17.49
C LEU A 217 -3.05 22.21 18.54
N GLU A 218 -3.60 23.28 19.11
CA GLU A 218 -2.98 24.02 20.19
C GLU A 218 -2.88 23.17 21.47
N GLN A 219 -3.95 22.46 21.84
CA GLN A 219 -3.97 21.53 22.96
C GLN A 219 -2.95 20.39 22.77
N ARG A 220 -2.86 19.82 21.56
CA ARG A 220 -1.85 18.79 21.23
C ARG A 220 -0.44 19.33 21.32
N LYS A 221 -0.20 20.57 20.90
CA LYS A 221 1.11 21.22 21.03
C LYS A 221 1.50 21.38 22.49
N CYS A 222 0.57 21.82 23.34
CA CYS A 222 0.76 21.92 24.78
C CYS A 222 1.01 20.55 25.43
N TRP A 223 0.30 19.51 25.00
CA TRP A 223 0.51 18.12 25.43
C TRP A 223 1.93 17.65 25.11
N ASN A 224 2.35 17.78 23.84
CA ASN A 224 3.67 17.34 23.39
C ASN A 224 4.80 18.11 24.09
N ALA A 225 4.63 19.41 24.36
CA ALA A 225 5.60 20.21 25.10
C ALA A 225 5.76 19.74 26.56
N LYS A 226 4.66 19.31 27.20
CA LYS A 226 4.70 18.70 28.53
C LYS A 226 5.32 17.30 28.49
N ALA A 227 4.94 16.46 27.53
CA ALA A 227 5.51 15.11 27.36
C ALA A 227 7.03 15.18 27.10
N SER A 228 7.50 16.15 26.32
CA SER A 228 8.94 16.34 26.03
C SER A 228 9.81 16.67 27.24
N SER A 229 9.21 17.07 28.36
CA SER A 229 9.91 17.34 29.62
C SER A 229 10.01 16.11 30.53
N LEU A 230 9.35 15.01 30.16
CA LEU A 230 9.35 13.75 30.87
C LEU A 230 10.40 12.81 30.28
N PRO A 231 11.00 11.92 31.09
CA PRO A 231 11.92 10.92 30.58
C PRO A 231 11.19 9.99 29.59
N ALA A 232 11.92 9.55 28.56
CA ALA A 232 11.48 8.43 27.73
C ALA A 232 11.25 7.21 28.63
N GLU A 233 10.23 6.41 28.35
CA GLU A 233 10.14 5.12 29.02
C GLU A 233 11.45 4.37 28.76
N ASN A 234 12.12 3.94 29.83
CA ASN A 234 13.31 3.13 29.73
C ASN A 234 12.91 1.79 29.09
N HIS A 235 12.98 1.71 27.77
CA HIS A 235 13.07 0.42 27.11
C HIS A 235 14.39 -0.22 27.54
N PRO A 236 14.36 -1.39 28.21
CA PRO A 236 15.57 -2.08 28.61
C PRO A 236 16.45 -2.34 27.37
N SER A 237 17.72 -1.97 27.51
CA SER A 237 18.78 -2.32 26.57
C SER A 237 19.08 -3.81 26.72
N GLU A 238 19.29 -4.48 25.58
CA GLU A 238 19.62 -5.91 25.40
C GLU A 238 18.45 -6.90 25.55
N PRO A 239 18.04 -7.60 24.46
CA PRO A 239 17.02 -8.63 24.55
C PRO A 239 17.60 -9.85 25.28
N SER A 240 17.10 -10.08 26.50
CA SER A 240 17.29 -11.36 27.17
C SER A 240 16.66 -12.47 26.33
N ALA A 241 17.40 -13.57 26.20
CA ALA A 241 17.02 -14.73 25.42
C ALA A 241 15.65 -15.30 25.84
N LEU A 242 14.79 -15.55 24.84
CA LEU A 242 13.52 -16.28 24.90
C LEU A 242 12.48 -15.76 25.91
N GLY A 243 11.60 -14.85 25.47
CA GLY A 243 10.28 -14.71 26.11
C GLY A 243 9.54 -13.39 25.98
N GLU A 244 10.21 -12.29 25.61
CA GLU A 244 9.52 -11.00 25.50
C GLU A 244 8.74 -10.89 24.19
N SER A 245 7.42 -10.65 24.29
CA SER A 245 6.58 -10.32 23.16
C SER A 245 6.92 -8.91 22.67
N PHE A 246 7.61 -8.81 21.54
CA PHE A 246 7.83 -7.54 20.87
C PHE A 246 6.51 -7.04 20.27
N GLN A 247 6.08 -5.84 20.65
CA GLN A 247 4.95 -5.16 20.01
C GLN A 247 5.48 -4.24 18.91
N PHE A 248 4.87 -4.30 17.74
CA PHE A 248 5.23 -3.47 16.59
C PHE A 248 4.01 -2.65 16.14
N LEU A 249 4.18 -1.34 15.97
CA LEU A 249 3.09 -0.45 15.58
C LEU A 249 2.84 -0.58 14.07
N THR A 250 1.64 -1.01 13.70
CA THR A 250 1.23 -1.26 12.30
C THR A 250 0.26 -0.21 11.74
N GLU A 251 -0.14 0.77 12.55
CA GLU A 251 -1.18 1.77 12.21
C GLU A 251 -0.94 2.45 10.86
N HIS A 252 0.32 2.73 10.51
CA HIS A 252 0.64 3.43 9.27
C HIS A 252 0.29 2.64 8.00
N HIS A 253 0.16 1.31 8.08
CA HIS A 253 -0.28 0.47 6.95
C HIS A 253 -1.79 0.57 6.68
N PHE A 254 -2.58 1.09 7.62
CA PHE A 254 -4.04 1.24 7.50
C PHE A 254 -4.47 2.65 7.10
N ASN A 255 -3.50 3.56 6.90
CA ASN A 255 -3.79 4.92 6.47
C ASN A 255 -4.38 4.96 5.06
N SER A 256 -5.43 5.77 4.87
CA SER A 256 -5.95 6.05 3.54
C SER A 256 -4.86 6.67 2.67
N VAL A 257 -4.70 6.16 1.45
CA VAL A 257 -3.82 6.75 0.44
C VAL A 257 -4.46 8.05 -0.07
N LEU A 258 -3.65 9.12 -0.17
CA LEU A 258 -4.04 10.43 -0.71
C LEU A 258 -5.40 10.96 -0.19
N PRO A 259 -5.58 11.08 1.14
CA PRO A 259 -6.85 11.54 1.70
C PRO A 259 -7.13 12.96 1.23
N ASN A 260 -8.35 13.20 0.74
CA ASN A 260 -8.82 14.51 0.26
C ASN A 260 -8.16 15.06 -1.01
N ALA A 261 -7.41 14.24 -1.76
CA ALA A 261 -6.91 14.63 -3.08
C ALA A 261 -8.04 14.61 -4.14
N ASP A 262 -7.95 15.49 -5.13
CA ASP A 262 -8.88 15.52 -6.27
C ASP A 262 -8.81 14.21 -7.07
N PRO A 263 -9.94 13.64 -7.56
CA PRO A 263 -9.93 12.39 -8.31
C PRO A 263 -9.01 12.39 -9.54
N LEU A 264 -8.85 13.51 -10.24
CA LEU A 264 -7.94 13.61 -11.39
C LEU A 264 -6.48 13.55 -10.94
N VAL A 265 -6.16 14.16 -9.80
CA VAL A 265 -4.83 14.08 -9.20
C VAL A 265 -4.55 12.64 -8.75
N GLN A 266 -5.49 12.01 -8.03
CA GLN A 266 -5.34 10.62 -7.60
C GLN A 266 -5.11 9.67 -8.78
N LEU A 267 -5.91 9.80 -9.84
CA LEU A 267 -5.75 8.98 -11.05
C LEU A 267 -4.40 9.22 -11.73
N GLY A 268 -3.98 10.48 -11.88
CA GLY A 268 -2.67 10.83 -12.44
C GLY A 268 -1.52 10.20 -11.67
N LEU A 269 -1.52 10.35 -10.34
CA LEU A 269 -0.48 9.80 -9.49
C LEU A 269 -0.51 8.27 -9.45
N PHE A 270 -1.70 7.65 -9.48
CA PHE A 270 -1.85 6.20 -9.54
C PHE A 270 -1.32 5.61 -10.87
N MET A 271 -1.61 6.25 -12.01
CA MET A 271 -1.06 5.84 -13.30
C MET A 271 0.46 5.88 -13.28
N MET A 272 1.04 6.95 -12.73
CA MET A 272 2.49 7.06 -12.59
C MET A 272 3.05 5.95 -11.69
N ALA A 273 2.46 5.73 -10.52
CA ALA A 273 2.89 4.69 -9.58
C ALA A 273 2.81 3.29 -10.22
N SER A 274 1.72 2.99 -10.93
CA SER A 274 1.54 1.73 -11.65
C SER A 274 2.60 1.53 -12.73
N LEU A 275 2.89 2.57 -13.53
CA LEU A 275 3.95 2.53 -14.54
C LEU A 275 5.34 2.32 -13.94
N ARG A 276 5.59 2.87 -12.76
CA ARG A 276 6.86 2.67 -12.05
C ARG A 276 6.98 1.27 -11.45
N VAL A 277 5.93 0.77 -10.82
CA VAL A 277 5.96 -0.48 -10.03
C VAL A 277 5.73 -1.71 -10.90
N VAL A 278 4.70 -1.68 -11.75
CA VAL A 278 4.28 -2.83 -12.57
C VAL A 278 5.11 -2.91 -13.85
N PHE A 279 5.31 -1.79 -14.53
CA PHE A 279 6.03 -1.75 -15.81
C PHE A 279 7.52 -1.41 -15.66
N HIS A 280 8.00 -1.23 -14.43
CA HIS A 280 9.40 -0.94 -14.13
C HIS A 280 10.00 0.27 -14.87
N ASN A 281 9.16 1.24 -15.26
CA ASN A 281 9.60 2.42 -15.99
C ASN A 281 10.68 3.19 -15.22
N SER A 282 11.67 3.74 -15.93
CA SER A 282 12.79 4.45 -15.32
C SER A 282 12.32 5.68 -14.53
N ARG A 283 13.13 6.13 -13.55
CA ARG A 283 12.84 7.36 -12.79
C ARG A 283 12.69 8.57 -13.71
N ASP A 284 13.52 8.67 -14.74
CA ASP A 284 13.49 9.82 -15.65
C ASP A 284 12.24 9.81 -16.54
N SER A 285 11.82 8.64 -17.01
CA SER A 285 10.54 8.45 -17.71
C SER A 285 9.36 8.84 -16.82
N CYS A 286 9.36 8.43 -15.55
CA CYS A 286 8.32 8.78 -14.59
C CYS A 286 8.33 10.27 -14.22
N ARG A 287 9.50 10.92 -14.14
CA ARG A 287 9.60 12.38 -13.95
C ARG A 287 8.99 13.14 -15.11
N TRP A 288 9.30 12.73 -16.33
CA TRP A 288 8.68 13.31 -17.53
C TRP A 288 7.16 13.11 -17.51
N LEU A 289 6.69 11.89 -17.17
CA LEU A 289 5.27 11.60 -17.04
C LEU A 289 4.59 12.48 -15.99
N LEU A 290 5.20 12.70 -14.83
CA LEU A 290 4.67 13.61 -13.80
C LEU A 290 4.54 15.04 -14.32
N GLN A 291 5.52 15.52 -15.10
CA GLN A 291 5.42 16.85 -15.70
C GLN A 291 4.22 16.93 -16.66
N MET A 292 4.07 15.95 -17.55
CA MET A 292 2.94 15.88 -18.49
C MET A 292 1.59 15.81 -17.76
N LEU A 293 1.47 14.89 -16.79
CA LEU A 293 0.25 14.74 -15.99
C LEU A 293 -0.09 16.03 -15.25
N SER A 294 0.91 16.75 -14.74
CA SER A 294 0.68 18.06 -14.12
C SER A 294 0.00 19.02 -15.12
N PHE A 295 0.52 19.13 -16.35
CA PHE A 295 -0.09 19.97 -17.39
C PHE A 295 -1.53 19.55 -17.72
N PHE A 296 -1.78 18.24 -17.86
CA PHE A 296 -3.12 17.71 -18.13
C PHE A 296 -4.10 18.01 -17.01
N VAL A 297 -3.72 17.74 -15.76
CA VAL A 297 -4.57 17.98 -14.60
C VAL A 297 -4.88 19.47 -14.47
N PHE A 298 -3.90 20.36 -14.65
CA PHE A 298 -4.15 21.81 -14.56
C PHE A 298 -5.00 22.34 -15.71
N THR A 299 -4.80 21.86 -16.93
CA THR A 299 -5.64 22.26 -18.07
C THR A 299 -7.07 21.74 -17.95
N ALA A 300 -7.28 20.55 -17.39
CA ALA A 300 -8.60 19.99 -17.13
C ALA A 300 -9.33 20.74 -15.99
N LEU A 301 -8.65 20.99 -14.86
CA LEU A 301 -9.23 21.71 -13.72
C LEU A 301 -9.49 23.20 -14.01
N GLY A 302 -8.66 23.83 -14.85
CA GLY A 302 -8.85 25.22 -15.28
C GLY A 302 -10.02 25.43 -16.24
N ARG A 303 -10.57 24.36 -16.85
CA ARG A 303 -11.73 24.42 -17.75
C ARG A 303 -13.08 24.22 -17.05
N HIS A 304 -13.09 23.92 -15.76
CA HIS A 304 -14.34 23.67 -15.04
C HIS A 304 -15.07 24.99 -14.75
N PRO A 305 -16.36 25.16 -15.14
CA PRO A 305 -17.08 26.44 -15.03
C PRO A 305 -17.34 26.92 -13.60
N SER A 306 -17.12 26.06 -12.60
CA SER A 306 -17.18 26.39 -11.16
C SER A 306 -15.81 26.65 -10.53
N SER A 307 -14.73 26.58 -11.30
CA SER A 307 -13.36 26.70 -10.82
C SER A 307 -13.01 28.15 -10.59
N THR A 308 -12.92 28.56 -9.33
CA THR A 308 -12.24 29.80 -8.90
C THR A 308 -10.72 29.64 -8.86
N ILE A 309 -10.19 28.51 -9.34
CA ILE A 309 -8.77 28.17 -9.27
C ILE A 309 -8.05 28.98 -10.35
N LYS A 310 -7.30 29.99 -9.93
CA LYS A 310 -6.40 30.70 -10.83
C LYS A 310 -5.24 29.77 -11.19
N PRO A 311 -4.73 29.78 -12.42
CA PRO A 311 -3.58 28.95 -12.83
C PRO A 311 -2.29 29.19 -12.02
N GLU A 312 -2.26 30.23 -11.20
CA GLU A 312 -1.20 30.58 -10.24
C GLU A 312 -1.35 29.90 -8.86
N ASP A 313 -2.40 29.09 -8.67
CA ASP A 313 -2.75 28.50 -7.38
C ASP A 313 -1.79 27.39 -6.92
N LYS A 314 -1.72 27.27 -5.60
CA LYS A 314 -0.89 26.34 -4.81
C LYS A 314 -0.81 24.92 -5.39
N LEU A 315 -1.85 24.47 -6.10
CA LEU A 315 -1.95 23.17 -6.74
C LEU A 315 -0.77 22.82 -7.67
N ILE A 316 -0.26 23.78 -8.48
CA ILE A 316 0.93 23.58 -9.35
C ILE A 316 2.20 23.37 -8.54
N LYS A 317 2.31 24.04 -7.40
CA LYS A 317 3.47 23.89 -6.50
C LYS A 317 3.40 22.60 -5.69
N THR A 318 2.20 22.09 -5.42
CA THR A 318 2.00 20.83 -4.67
C THR A 318 2.03 19.57 -5.51
N PHE A 319 1.92 19.65 -6.85
CA PHE A 319 1.99 18.43 -7.67
C PHE A 319 3.39 17.80 -7.58
N PRO A 320 3.49 16.51 -7.22
CA PRO A 320 4.77 15.83 -7.08
C PRO A 320 5.61 15.89 -8.36
N ARG A 321 6.89 16.24 -8.22
CA ARG A 321 7.86 16.27 -9.33
C ARG A 321 8.78 15.07 -9.35
N ASP A 322 8.92 14.39 -8.20
CA ASP A 322 9.75 13.20 -8.08
C ASP A 322 8.86 11.96 -7.88
N PRO A 323 9.11 10.86 -8.62
CA PRO A 323 8.37 9.62 -8.49
C PRO A 323 8.40 9.03 -7.09
N ASP A 324 9.49 9.19 -6.33
CA ASP A 324 9.60 8.66 -4.97
C ASP A 324 8.59 9.35 -4.05
N THR A 325 8.36 10.66 -4.23
CA THR A 325 7.33 11.38 -3.48
C THR A 325 5.94 10.77 -3.69
N VAL A 326 5.67 10.27 -4.89
CA VAL A 326 4.39 9.62 -5.17
C VAL A 326 4.35 8.23 -4.56
N LEU A 327 5.40 7.41 -4.71
CA LEU A 327 5.46 6.08 -4.07
C LEU A 327 5.32 6.19 -2.55
N HIS A 328 5.94 7.20 -1.96
CA HIS A 328 5.78 7.57 -0.56
C HIS A 328 4.33 7.89 -0.20
N ASN A 329 3.68 8.77 -0.98
CA ASN A 329 2.27 9.14 -0.76
C ASN A 329 1.29 7.96 -0.95
N PHE A 330 1.68 6.95 -1.73
CA PHE A 330 0.95 5.69 -1.89
C PHE A 330 1.30 4.64 -0.84
N ASN A 331 2.17 4.96 0.13
CA ASN A 331 2.67 4.02 1.13
C ASN A 331 3.30 2.76 0.50
N LEU A 332 3.94 2.90 -0.67
CA LEU A 332 4.61 1.80 -1.40
C LEU A 332 6.10 1.70 -1.10
N GLU A 333 6.69 2.71 -0.45
CA GLU A 333 8.06 2.65 0.01
C GLU A 333 8.18 1.82 1.29
N SER A 334 9.08 0.84 1.28
CA SER A 334 9.44 0.11 2.49
C SER A 334 10.30 0.97 3.41
N LYS A 335 10.12 0.85 4.73
CA LYS A 335 11.05 1.47 5.67
C LYS A 335 12.45 0.89 5.49
N THR A 336 13.41 1.77 5.26
CA THR A 336 14.81 1.39 5.08
C THR A 336 15.71 2.11 6.07
N VAL A 337 16.73 1.40 6.54
CA VAL A 337 17.79 1.93 7.39
C VAL A 337 19.11 1.74 6.66
N ILE A 338 19.82 2.83 6.44
CA ILE A 338 21.16 2.79 5.83
C ILE A 338 22.17 2.67 6.97
N TYR A 339 22.87 1.54 7.06
CA TYR A 339 23.97 1.34 7.99
C TYR A 339 25.30 1.75 7.36
N ALA A 340 26.18 2.36 8.15
CA ALA A 340 27.57 2.51 7.77
C ALA A 340 28.31 1.19 8.06
N VAL A 341 29.05 0.69 7.07
CA VAL A 341 29.87 -0.51 7.19
C VAL A 341 31.33 -0.09 7.24
N CYS A 342 32.12 -0.65 8.14
CA CYS A 342 33.56 -0.46 8.12
C CYS A 342 34.17 -0.95 6.78
N PRO A 343 34.84 -0.07 6.00
CA PRO A 343 35.40 -0.45 4.72
C PRO A 343 36.69 -1.30 4.86
N ASN A 344 37.23 -1.43 6.08
CA ASN A 344 38.34 -2.35 6.35
C ASN A 344 37.88 -3.80 6.11
N SER A 345 38.60 -4.50 5.24
CA SER A 345 38.31 -5.88 4.80
C SER A 345 38.33 -6.92 5.92
N LYS A 346 38.98 -6.62 7.05
CA LYS A 346 39.05 -7.50 8.23
C LYS A 346 38.02 -7.15 9.31
N CYS A 347 37.31 -6.03 9.19
CA CYS A 347 36.44 -5.52 10.26
C CYS A 347 34.95 -5.62 9.91
N HIS A 348 34.51 -4.94 8.85
CA HIS A 348 33.10 -4.91 8.42
C HIS A 348 32.02 -4.63 9.48
N LYS A 349 32.39 -4.04 10.64
CA LYS A 349 31.43 -3.65 11.68
C LYS A 349 30.37 -2.71 11.12
N LEU A 350 29.11 -2.98 11.47
CA LEU A 350 27.94 -2.17 11.17
C LEU A 350 27.71 -1.09 12.22
N TYR A 351 27.29 0.09 11.77
CA TYR A 351 26.91 1.23 12.60
C TYR A 351 25.55 1.78 12.15
N SER A 352 24.61 1.82 13.09
CA SER A 352 23.28 2.40 12.88
C SER A 352 23.36 3.92 12.72
N PRO A 353 22.51 4.56 11.89
CA PRO A 353 22.43 6.01 11.82
C PRO A 353 21.91 6.60 13.14
N VAL A 354 22.49 7.73 13.54
CA VAL A 354 21.98 8.57 14.63
C VAL A 354 21.24 9.74 14.02
N LEU A 355 19.96 9.90 14.38
CA LEU A 355 19.14 11.03 13.92
C LEU A 355 19.34 12.22 14.84
N ARG A 356 19.88 13.33 14.33
CA ARG A 356 19.93 14.59 15.10
C ARG A 356 18.56 15.26 15.12
N HIS A 357 18.12 15.71 16.29
CA HIS A 357 16.84 16.40 16.50
C HIS A 357 15.61 15.62 16.01
N GLY A 358 15.74 14.29 15.84
CA GLY A 358 14.66 13.46 15.31
C GLY A 358 14.34 13.67 13.83
N ASP A 359 15.14 14.41 13.03
CA ASP A 359 14.90 14.52 11.59
C ASP A 359 15.52 13.31 10.85
N PRO A 360 14.70 12.41 10.26
CA PRO A 360 15.18 11.23 9.55
C PRO A 360 15.97 11.55 8.27
N ARG A 361 15.93 12.80 7.78
CA ARG A 361 16.56 13.19 6.51
C ARG A 361 18.07 13.44 6.61
N VAL A 362 18.61 13.57 7.82
CA VAL A 362 20.05 13.83 8.01
C VAL A 362 20.67 12.79 8.97
N PRO A 363 20.84 11.54 8.49
CA PRO A 363 21.46 10.50 9.30
C PRO A 363 22.94 10.81 9.55
N GLN A 364 23.38 10.71 10.81
CA GLN A 364 24.77 10.86 11.18
C GLN A 364 25.40 9.52 11.54
N TYR A 365 26.68 9.39 11.21
CA TYR A 365 27.47 8.20 11.49
C TYR A 365 28.78 8.62 12.17
N PRO A 366 29.39 7.73 12.97
CA PRO A 366 30.74 7.96 13.47
C PRO A 366 31.70 8.18 12.31
N ARG A 367 32.61 9.15 12.43
CA ARG A 367 33.62 9.42 11.39
C ARG A 367 34.63 8.28 11.26
N PHE A 368 34.93 7.59 12.35
CA PHE A 368 35.90 6.51 12.43
C PHE A 368 35.29 5.26 13.06
N CYS A 369 35.80 4.09 12.67
CA CYS A 369 35.42 2.80 13.21
C CYS A 369 35.94 2.66 14.65
N THR A 370 35.02 2.48 15.59
CA THR A 370 35.32 2.28 17.02
C THR A 370 35.31 0.81 17.43
N HIS A 371 35.23 -0.11 16.47
CA HIS A 371 35.19 -1.53 16.77
C HIS A 371 36.55 -2.02 17.30
N ASN A 372 36.52 -2.59 18.49
CA ASN A 372 37.58 -3.42 19.05
C ASN A 372 37.01 -4.85 19.16
N PRO A 373 37.55 -5.84 18.42
CA PRO A 373 37.04 -7.22 18.46
C PRO A 373 37.26 -7.89 19.82
N PHE A 374 38.31 -7.53 20.54
CA PHE A 374 38.67 -8.09 21.84
C PHE A 374 38.96 -6.96 22.85
N PRO A 375 37.94 -6.26 23.37
CA PRO A 375 38.15 -5.09 24.24
C PRO A 375 38.84 -5.41 25.57
N ASN A 376 38.85 -6.67 25.99
CA ASN A 376 39.50 -7.13 27.22
C ASN A 376 40.95 -7.61 27.01
N ASP A 377 41.42 -7.65 25.77
CA ASP A 377 42.80 -8.00 25.42
C ASP A 377 43.63 -6.71 25.29
N PRO A 378 44.67 -6.51 26.12
CA PRO A 378 45.54 -5.33 26.05
C PRO A 378 46.20 -5.10 24.69
N ASP A 379 46.43 -6.18 23.93
CA ASP A 379 47.07 -6.12 22.60
C ASP A 379 46.07 -5.83 21.47
N SER A 380 44.76 -5.87 21.77
CA SER A 380 43.71 -5.63 20.77
C SER A 380 43.42 -4.15 20.58
N THR A 381 43.75 -3.65 19.40
CA THR A 381 43.55 -2.24 19.04
C THR A 381 42.22 -1.98 18.36
N VAL A 382 41.70 -0.77 18.53
CA VAL A 382 40.53 -0.26 17.81
C VAL A 382 40.83 -0.17 16.31
N CYS A 383 39.87 -0.51 15.45
CA CYS A 383 40.06 -0.50 14.00
C CYS A 383 40.45 0.88 13.43
N GLY A 384 39.80 1.96 13.87
CA GLY A 384 40.15 3.35 13.50
C GLY A 384 39.88 3.75 12.04
N GLN A 385 39.45 2.82 11.18
CA GLN A 385 39.19 3.11 9.76
C GLN A 385 38.13 4.19 9.57
N VAL A 386 38.36 5.14 8.66
CA VAL A 386 37.36 6.15 8.27
C VAL A 386 36.11 5.48 7.72
N LEU A 387 34.94 5.86 8.23
CA LEU A 387 33.64 5.30 7.82
C LEU A 387 32.89 6.18 6.83
N THR A 388 33.13 7.49 6.87
CA THR A 388 32.33 8.49 6.16
C THR A 388 33.16 9.39 5.25
N GLU A 389 32.56 9.84 4.15
CA GLU A 389 33.09 10.84 3.23
C GLU A 389 32.14 12.03 3.14
N ILE A 390 32.65 13.18 2.68
CA ILE A 390 31.84 14.38 2.45
C ILE A 390 31.46 14.42 0.97
N LYS A 391 30.17 14.57 0.68
CA LYS A 391 29.65 14.82 -0.67
C LYS A 391 28.94 16.16 -0.73
N THR A 392 29.08 16.87 -1.84
CA THR A 392 28.34 18.11 -2.08
C THR A 392 27.16 17.79 -2.99
N VAL A 393 25.94 18.06 -2.52
CA VAL A 393 24.69 17.89 -3.27
C VAL A 393 23.98 19.25 -3.27
N ASP A 394 23.70 19.81 -4.44
CA ASP A 394 23.05 21.12 -4.60
C ASP A 394 23.71 22.25 -3.79
N GLY A 395 25.04 22.24 -3.71
CA GLY A 395 25.82 23.22 -2.95
C GLY A 395 25.89 22.96 -1.44
N VAL A 396 25.22 21.92 -0.93
CA VAL A 396 25.24 21.52 0.49
C VAL A 396 26.19 20.34 0.69
N SER A 397 27.15 20.50 1.60
CA SER A 397 28.06 19.41 1.99
C SER A 397 27.41 18.49 3.03
N ILE A 398 27.17 17.24 2.66
CA ILE A 398 26.61 16.18 3.49
C ILE A 398 27.66 15.11 3.79
N THR A 399 27.61 14.54 4.99
CA THR A 399 28.49 13.41 5.38
C THR A 399 27.75 12.10 5.11
N VAL A 400 28.35 11.20 4.34
CA VAL A 400 27.74 9.92 3.93
C VAL A 400 28.67 8.74 4.19
N PRO A 401 28.17 7.52 4.43
CA PRO A 401 29.04 6.35 4.58
C PRO A 401 29.76 6.00 3.28
N ILE A 402 31.05 5.63 3.42
CA ILE A 402 31.90 5.13 2.33
C ILE A 402 31.40 3.78 1.83
N LYS A 403 31.11 2.86 2.76
CA LYS A 403 30.48 1.56 2.48
C LYS A 403 29.14 1.50 3.20
N ARG A 404 28.09 1.08 2.50
CA ARG A 404 26.70 1.11 2.96
C ARG A 404 26.13 -0.30 2.98
N PHE A 405 25.28 -0.56 3.96
CA PHE A 405 24.37 -1.70 3.96
C PHE A 405 22.95 -1.16 4.11
N VAL A 406 22.12 -1.39 3.10
CA VAL A 406 20.72 -0.95 3.12
C VAL A 406 19.91 -2.10 3.71
N TYR A 407 19.36 -1.86 4.89
CA TYR A 407 18.48 -2.80 5.57
C TYR A 407 17.03 -2.39 5.30
N PHE A 408 16.23 -3.35 4.88
CA PHE A 408 14.78 -3.20 4.79
C PHE A 408 14.19 -3.72 6.10
N ASP A 409 13.37 -2.91 6.76
CA ASP A 409 12.78 -3.27 8.04
C ASP A 409 11.90 -4.50 7.89
N PHE A 410 12.34 -5.61 8.49
CA PHE A 410 11.65 -6.89 8.39
C PHE A 410 10.28 -6.85 9.06
N CYS A 411 10.16 -6.18 10.21
CA CYS A 411 8.92 -6.08 10.94
C CYS A 411 7.92 -5.21 10.18
N ASP A 412 8.36 -4.09 9.61
CA ASP A 412 7.54 -3.23 8.76
C ASP A 412 7.07 -3.97 7.49
N TRP A 413 7.97 -4.72 6.85
CA TRP A 413 7.61 -5.52 5.68
C TRP A 413 6.58 -6.61 6.01
N LEU A 414 6.78 -7.37 7.09
CA LEU A 414 5.85 -8.41 7.50
C LEU A 414 4.51 -7.82 7.94
N ALA A 415 4.52 -6.73 8.73
CA ALA A 415 3.32 -6.00 9.10
C ALA A 415 2.54 -5.51 7.88
N GLY A 416 3.23 -5.00 6.86
CA GLY A 416 2.61 -4.56 5.61
C GLY A 416 2.00 -5.70 4.79
N LEU A 417 2.50 -6.93 4.92
CA LEU A 417 1.86 -8.12 4.36
C LEU A 417 0.61 -8.52 5.16
N LEU A 418 0.71 -8.55 6.49
CA LEU A 418 -0.39 -8.92 7.39
C LEU A 418 -1.54 -7.91 7.37
N ALA A 419 -1.25 -6.63 7.17
CA ALA A 419 -2.27 -5.59 7.05
C ALA A 419 -3.11 -5.69 5.77
N ARG A 420 -2.75 -6.57 4.82
CA ARG A 420 -3.50 -6.77 3.58
C ARG A 420 -4.64 -7.77 3.80
N PRO A 421 -5.90 -7.39 3.49
CA PRO A 421 -7.02 -8.31 3.63
C PRO A 421 -6.79 -9.64 2.89
N GLY A 422 -7.03 -10.75 3.59
CA GLY A 422 -6.93 -12.11 3.06
C GLY A 422 -5.52 -12.72 3.03
N TYR A 423 -4.46 -11.95 3.25
CA TYR A 423 -3.09 -12.48 3.24
C TYR A 423 -2.83 -13.44 4.41
N GLU A 424 -3.35 -13.14 5.60
CA GLU A 424 -3.29 -14.06 6.75
C GLU A 424 -3.92 -15.41 6.41
N ASP A 425 -5.10 -15.40 5.80
CA ASP A 425 -5.77 -16.62 5.37
C ASP A 425 -4.96 -17.41 4.34
N TYR A 426 -4.30 -16.73 3.38
CA TYR A 426 -3.40 -17.40 2.42
C TYR A 426 -2.24 -18.09 3.14
N MET A 427 -1.64 -17.40 4.11
CA MET A 427 -0.46 -17.89 4.81
C MET A 427 -0.77 -19.02 5.79
N ASP A 428 -1.93 -18.99 6.44
CA ASP A 428 -2.37 -20.04 7.35
C ASP A 428 -2.81 -21.30 6.58
N ARG A 429 -3.37 -21.14 5.38
CA ARG A 429 -3.73 -22.26 4.49
C ARG A 429 -2.53 -23.15 4.12
N ALA A 430 -1.31 -22.60 4.08
CA ALA A 430 -0.11 -23.37 3.78
C ALA A 430 0.08 -24.58 4.74
N TRP A 431 -0.38 -24.47 5.99
CA TRP A 431 -0.30 -25.55 6.98
C TRP A 431 -1.40 -26.60 6.85
N VAL A 432 -2.53 -26.23 6.23
CA VAL A 432 -3.70 -27.10 6.05
C VAL A 432 -3.65 -27.86 4.72
N HIS A 433 -2.91 -27.33 3.74
CA HIS A 433 -2.68 -28.00 2.46
C HIS A 433 -2.19 -29.43 2.68
N THR A 434 -2.63 -30.35 1.81
CA THR A 434 -2.17 -31.74 1.80
C THR A 434 -1.96 -32.18 0.37
N ALA A 435 -0.78 -32.71 0.06
CA ALA A 435 -0.48 -33.36 -1.21
C ALA A 435 -1.60 -34.33 -1.64
N THR A 436 -2.11 -34.12 -2.85
CA THR A 436 -3.00 -35.07 -3.52
C THR A 436 -2.16 -36.21 -4.11
N ASP A 437 -2.59 -37.45 -3.93
CA ASP A 437 -2.00 -38.64 -4.57
C ASP A 437 -0.50 -38.88 -4.28
N GLY A 438 0.02 -38.34 -3.17
CA GLY A 438 1.42 -38.52 -2.76
C GLY A 438 2.43 -37.74 -3.60
N VAL A 439 1.99 -36.87 -4.50
CA VAL A 439 2.86 -35.95 -5.23
C VAL A 439 2.98 -34.65 -4.44
N MET A 440 4.20 -34.30 -4.04
CA MET A 440 4.48 -33.02 -3.40
C MET A 440 4.34 -31.90 -4.42
N SER A 441 3.42 -30.97 -4.19
CA SER A 441 3.26 -29.76 -5.02
C SER A 441 3.92 -28.54 -4.38
N ASP A 442 4.13 -28.56 -3.06
CA ASP A 442 4.68 -27.46 -2.29
C ASP A 442 5.73 -27.94 -1.25
N ILE A 443 6.60 -27.05 -0.78
CA ILE A 443 7.53 -27.32 0.33
C ILE A 443 6.79 -27.72 1.62
N PHE A 444 5.58 -27.20 1.83
CA PHE A 444 4.74 -27.56 2.98
C PHE A 444 4.27 -29.03 2.95
N ASP A 445 4.33 -29.72 1.80
CA ASP A 445 4.11 -31.17 1.73
C ASP A 445 5.30 -31.97 2.27
N GLY A 446 6.45 -31.32 2.42
CA GLY A 446 7.68 -31.95 2.89
C GLY A 446 7.58 -32.40 4.35
N LYS A 447 7.93 -33.67 4.57
CA LYS A 447 7.99 -34.28 5.92
C LYS A 447 8.81 -33.44 6.90
N PHE A 448 9.93 -32.89 6.44
CA PHE A 448 10.81 -32.06 7.28
C PHE A 448 10.09 -30.88 7.91
N LEU A 449 9.34 -30.08 7.14
CA LEU A 449 8.62 -28.91 7.68
C LEU A 449 7.44 -29.34 8.57
N ARG A 450 6.71 -30.39 8.19
CA ARG A 450 5.55 -30.86 8.97
C ARG A 450 5.91 -31.45 10.33
N GLU A 451 7.08 -32.06 10.43
CA GLU A 451 7.60 -32.66 11.66
C GLU A 451 8.61 -31.75 12.38
N PHE A 452 8.91 -30.57 11.81
CA PHE A 452 9.79 -29.59 12.43
C PHE A 452 9.22 -29.21 13.79
N LYS A 453 9.99 -29.39 14.85
CA LYS A 453 9.53 -29.10 16.22
C LYS A 453 9.68 -27.62 16.53
N GLY A 454 8.69 -27.06 17.22
CA GLY A 454 8.75 -25.69 17.71
C GLY A 454 9.82 -25.49 18.80
N PRO A 455 10.00 -24.25 19.28
CA PRO A 455 10.97 -23.92 20.32
C PRO A 455 10.80 -24.73 21.63
N ASP A 456 9.60 -25.25 21.88
CA ASP A 456 9.28 -26.10 23.03
C ASP A 456 9.81 -27.54 22.90
N GLY A 457 10.27 -27.94 21.71
CA GLY A 457 10.75 -29.29 21.39
C GLY A 457 9.66 -30.38 21.45
N LYS A 458 8.39 -29.99 21.62
CA LYS A 458 7.26 -30.90 21.87
C LYS A 458 6.26 -30.85 20.73
N ALA A 459 5.67 -29.70 20.46
CA ALA A 459 4.71 -29.55 19.39
C ALA A 459 5.42 -29.40 18.03
N HIS A 460 4.75 -29.84 16.95
CA HIS A 460 5.20 -29.47 15.62
C HIS A 460 5.02 -27.95 15.46
N PHE A 461 5.97 -27.31 14.79
CA PHE A 461 5.95 -25.87 14.50
C PHE A 461 4.70 -25.46 13.75
N SER A 462 4.13 -26.36 12.93
CA SER A 462 2.86 -26.17 12.23
C SER A 462 1.64 -26.00 13.15
N VAL A 463 1.73 -26.43 14.41
CA VAL A 463 0.67 -26.26 15.41
C VAL A 463 0.80 -24.87 16.02
N GLY A 464 0.18 -23.89 15.35
CA GLY A 464 0.23 -22.48 15.72
C GLY A 464 -0.57 -22.08 16.96
N GLY A 465 -1.62 -22.84 17.31
CA GLY A 465 -2.58 -22.42 18.33
C GLY A 465 -3.18 -21.06 17.95
N ASP A 466 -3.09 -20.08 18.86
CA ASP A 466 -3.55 -18.69 18.64
C ASP A 466 -2.51 -17.81 17.92
N SER A 467 -1.42 -18.40 17.41
CA SER A 467 -0.34 -17.65 16.76
C SER A 467 0.02 -18.23 15.40
N SER A 468 0.13 -17.36 14.39
CA SER A 468 0.55 -17.78 13.05
C SER A 468 2.02 -18.22 13.01
N ARG A 469 2.33 -19.06 12.03
CA ARG A 469 3.63 -19.72 11.88
C ARG A 469 4.15 -19.48 10.47
N TYR A 470 5.23 -18.73 10.35
CA TYR A 470 5.77 -18.33 9.06
C TYR A 470 7.12 -18.98 8.79
N VAL A 471 7.27 -19.50 7.58
CA VAL A 471 8.50 -20.11 7.08
C VAL A 471 9.08 -19.19 6.03
N LEU A 472 10.33 -18.77 6.23
CA LEU A 472 11.04 -17.93 5.29
C LEU A 472 12.26 -18.68 4.73
N SER A 473 12.45 -18.58 3.41
CA SER A 473 13.71 -18.93 2.78
C SER A 473 14.61 -17.70 2.75
N LEU A 474 15.86 -17.85 3.20
CA LEU A 474 16.87 -16.79 3.17
C LEU A 474 17.87 -17.09 2.06
N CYS A 475 18.07 -16.13 1.16
CA CYS A 475 19.09 -16.17 0.13
C CYS A 475 20.16 -15.12 0.42
N VAL A 476 21.43 -15.51 0.24
CA VAL A 476 22.58 -14.62 0.33
C VAL A 476 23.41 -14.79 -0.92
N ASP A 477 23.51 -13.75 -1.74
CA ASP A 477 24.26 -13.77 -2.99
C ASP A 477 25.19 -12.55 -3.10
N ASN A 478 26.32 -12.72 -3.77
CA ASN A 478 27.24 -11.64 -4.11
C ASN A 478 27.55 -11.66 -5.59
N PHE A 479 27.23 -10.58 -6.29
CA PHE A 479 27.42 -10.47 -7.74
C PHE A 479 28.17 -9.19 -8.13
N ASN A 480 28.76 -9.20 -9.32
CA ASN A 480 29.40 -8.02 -9.90
C ASN A 480 28.40 -7.27 -10.79
N PRO A 481 27.93 -6.07 -10.39
CA PRO A 481 26.94 -5.33 -11.16
C PRO A 481 27.47 -4.85 -12.52
N GLN A 482 28.78 -4.84 -12.73
CA GLN A 482 29.42 -4.36 -13.97
C GLN A 482 29.63 -5.46 -15.02
N THR A 483 29.07 -6.65 -14.78
CA THR A 483 29.29 -7.91 -15.52
C THR A 483 30.75 -8.36 -15.54
N ASN A 484 30.98 -9.64 -15.87
CA ASN A 484 32.33 -10.21 -15.93
C ASN A 484 33.01 -9.88 -17.27
N LYS A 485 33.46 -8.63 -17.44
CA LYS A 485 34.30 -8.25 -18.59
C LYS A 485 35.73 -8.79 -18.41
N GLN A 486 36.48 -8.93 -19.51
CA GLN A 486 37.85 -9.49 -19.55
C GLN A 486 38.84 -8.87 -18.53
N ALA A 487 38.58 -7.67 -18.01
CA ALA A 487 39.40 -7.00 -17.00
C ALA A 487 39.16 -7.45 -15.55
N GLY A 488 38.35 -8.50 -15.30
CA GLY A 488 38.11 -9.08 -13.98
C GLY A 488 37.03 -8.36 -13.15
N LYS A 489 36.78 -8.88 -11.94
CA LYS A 489 35.77 -8.35 -11.00
C LYS A 489 36.23 -7.00 -10.41
N LYS A 490 35.54 -5.91 -10.74
CA LYS A 490 35.86 -4.55 -10.26
C LYS A 490 34.97 -4.07 -9.11
N ALA A 491 33.78 -4.66 -8.96
CA ALA A 491 32.84 -4.35 -7.88
C ALA A 491 32.11 -5.62 -7.44
N SER A 492 31.70 -5.68 -6.18
CA SER A 492 30.85 -6.75 -5.63
C SER A 492 29.72 -6.11 -4.83
N ILE A 493 28.49 -6.49 -5.12
CA ILE A 493 27.30 -6.13 -4.36
C ILE A 493 26.77 -7.42 -3.73
N GLY A 494 26.51 -7.36 -2.42
CA GLY A 494 25.85 -8.43 -1.69
C GLY A 494 24.36 -8.16 -1.54
N LEU A 495 23.55 -9.18 -1.75
CA LEU A 495 22.12 -9.19 -1.51
C LEU A 495 21.81 -10.24 -0.45
N ILE A 496 21.05 -9.84 0.57
CA ILE A 496 20.38 -10.76 1.48
C ILE A 496 18.89 -10.56 1.24
N SER A 497 18.20 -11.61 0.80
CA SER A 497 16.77 -11.56 0.51
C SER A 497 16.02 -12.68 1.24
N GLY A 498 14.77 -12.41 1.60
CA GLY A 498 13.87 -13.38 2.20
C GLY A 498 12.66 -13.62 1.32
N THR A 499 12.22 -14.87 1.21
CA THR A 499 10.96 -15.24 0.57
C THR A 499 10.06 -15.89 1.60
N LEU A 500 8.85 -15.36 1.78
CA LEU A 500 7.83 -15.97 2.64
C LEU A 500 7.18 -17.14 1.92
N LEU A 501 7.48 -18.36 2.38
CA LEU A 501 7.05 -19.58 1.70
C LEU A 501 5.57 -19.89 1.94
N ASN A 502 4.96 -19.30 2.97
CA ASN A 502 3.53 -19.48 3.26
C ASN A 502 2.62 -18.90 2.17
N LEU A 503 3.12 -17.98 1.34
CA LEU A 503 2.33 -17.46 0.24
C LEU A 503 2.30 -18.49 -0.90
N PRO A 504 1.13 -18.73 -1.51
CA PRO A 504 1.02 -19.69 -2.58
C PRO A 504 1.79 -19.23 -3.83
N PRO A 505 2.35 -20.15 -4.64
CA PRO A 505 3.23 -19.80 -5.76
C PRO A 505 2.61 -18.96 -6.90
N HIS A 506 1.28 -18.81 -6.93
CA HIS A 506 0.57 -18.10 -7.99
C HIS A 506 0.33 -16.61 -7.69
N LEU A 507 0.68 -16.15 -6.48
CA LEU A 507 0.74 -14.73 -6.11
C LEU A 507 2.11 -14.16 -6.45
#